data_AF-D9UIC6-F1
#
_entry.id   AF-D9UIC6-F1
#
_cell.length_a   1.000
_cell.length_b   1.000
_cell.length_c   1.000
_cell.angle_alpha   90.00
_cell.angle_beta   90.00
_cell.angle_gamma   90.00
#
_symmetry.space_group_name_H-M   'P 1'
#
loop_
_entity.id
_entity.type
_entity.pdbx_description
1 polymer ?
#
loop_
_entity_poly.entity_id
_entity_poly.type
_entity_poly.pdbx_seq_one_letter_code
_entity_poly.pdbx_strand_id
1 'polypeptide(L)' 'MTASTTGGGTPATCVTANNYAHVAAGRAHVSGGYAYTNGGNQNMGLYNVFITHTLRQTGPDSWELADGAC' A
#
# COMPACT_ATOMS: atom_id res chain seq x y z
N MET A 1 24.56 -28.38 -7.96
CA MET A 1 24.63 -27.23 -7.04
C MET A 1 23.25 -26.58 -7.01
N THR A 2 22.63 -26.53 -5.84
CA THR A 2 21.31 -25.95 -5.58
C THR A 2 21.38 -24.43 -5.68
N ALA A 3 20.76 -23.85 -6.71
CA ALA A 3 20.47 -22.42 -6.75
C ALA A 3 19.00 -22.23 -6.33
N SER A 4 18.77 -22.26 -5.02
CA SER A 4 17.58 -21.67 -4.42
C SER A 4 17.72 -20.16 -4.55
N THR A 5 17.22 -19.59 -5.64
CA THR A 5 16.96 -18.15 -5.69
C THR A 5 15.88 -17.89 -4.66
N THR A 6 16.29 -17.42 -3.48
CA THR A 6 15.39 -16.79 -2.52
C THR A 6 14.53 -15.82 -3.32
N GLY A 7 13.25 -16.14 -3.48
CA GLY A 7 12.31 -15.25 -4.14
C GLY A 7 12.43 -13.91 -3.43
N GLY A 8 12.95 -12.91 -4.13
CA GLY A 8 13.06 -11.53 -3.66
C GLY A 8 11.69 -10.88 -3.58
N GLY A 9 10.71 -11.57 -3.01
CA GLY A 9 9.47 -10.98 -2.55
C GLY A 9 9.85 -10.18 -1.32
N THR A 10 9.88 -8.86 -1.47
CA THR A 10 9.93 -7.91 -0.35
C THR A 10 9.00 -8.45 0.74
N PRO A 11 9.46 -8.67 1.99
CA PRO A 11 8.57 -9.12 3.05
C PRO A 11 7.37 -8.18 3.05
N ALA A 12 6.17 -8.75 2.93
CA ALA A 12 4.95 -7.97 2.71
C ALA A 12 4.81 -6.96 3.85
N THR A 13 5.23 -5.72 3.58
CA THR A 13 5.40 -4.71 4.62
C THR A 13 4.05 -4.06 4.82
N CYS A 14 3.53 -4.20 6.03
CA CYS A 14 2.32 -3.53 6.42
C CYS A 14 2.65 -2.16 7.01
N VAL A 15 2.06 -1.14 6.42
CA VAL A 15 2.23 0.24 6.83
C VAL A 15 0.86 0.79 7.13
N THR A 16 0.63 1.11 8.40
CA THR A 16 -0.54 1.85 8.84
C THR A 16 -0.20 3.33 8.86
N ALA A 17 -0.87 4.11 8.02
CA ALA A 17 -0.72 5.55 7.97
C ALA A 17 -2.01 6.19 7.42
N ASN A 18 -2.07 7.51 7.44
CA ASN A 18 -3.19 8.24 6.86
C ASN A 18 -3.09 8.34 5.34
N ASN A 19 -4.23 8.58 4.68
CA ASN A 19 -4.31 8.65 3.21
C ASN A 19 -3.31 9.66 2.64
N TYR A 20 -3.09 10.79 3.33
CA TYR A 20 -2.05 11.75 2.98
C TYR A 20 -0.64 11.14 3.00
N ALA A 21 -0.23 10.50 4.11
CA ALA A 21 1.10 9.94 4.24
C ALA A 21 1.36 8.80 3.25
N HIS A 22 0.33 8.02 2.92
CA HIS A 22 0.46 6.96 1.91
C HIS A 22 0.75 7.50 0.52
N VAL A 23 0.06 8.56 0.10
CA VAL A 23 0.34 9.21 -1.18
C VAL A 23 1.69 9.91 -1.17
N ALA A 24 2.02 10.62 -0.08
CA ALA A 24 3.31 11.28 0.06
C ALA A 24 4.50 10.29 0.05
N ALA A 25 4.29 9.07 0.56
CA ALA A 25 5.27 7.99 0.55
C ALA A 25 5.26 7.15 -0.74
N GLY A 26 4.41 7.47 -1.73
CA GLY A 26 4.32 6.73 -3.00
C GLY A 26 3.64 5.37 -2.91
N ARG A 27 2.89 5.09 -1.83
CA ARG A 27 2.14 3.84 -1.62
C ARG A 27 0.73 3.88 -2.22
N ALA A 28 0.17 5.08 -2.34
CA ALA A 28 -1.14 5.36 -2.89
C ALA A 28 -1.08 6.55 -3.86
N HIS A 29 -2.13 6.75 -4.65
CA HIS A 29 -2.32 7.94 -5.48
C HIS A 29 -3.67 8.59 -5.20
N VAL A 30 -3.76 9.91 -5.38
CA VAL A 30 -5.01 10.65 -5.23
C VAL A 30 -5.62 10.92 -6.60
N SER A 31 -6.91 10.67 -6.75
CA SER A 31 -7.69 11.00 -7.95
C SER A 31 -9.08 11.47 -7.57
N GLY A 32 -9.53 12.61 -8.12
CA GLY A 32 -10.86 13.16 -7.82
C GLY A 32 -11.15 13.45 -6.34
N GLY A 33 -10.11 13.63 -5.50
CA GLY A 33 -10.26 13.84 -4.05
C GLY A 33 -10.26 12.56 -3.20
N TYR A 34 -10.14 11.38 -3.82
CA TYR A 34 -10.06 10.09 -3.14
C TYR A 34 -8.66 9.49 -3.28
N ALA A 35 -8.23 8.75 -2.26
CA ALA A 35 -6.97 8.02 -2.28
C ALA A 35 -7.20 6.58 -2.77
N TYR A 36 -6.29 6.09 -3.59
CA TYR A 36 -6.34 4.77 -4.22
C TYR A 36 -5.01 4.05 -4.04
N THR A 37 -5.04 2.74 -3.80
CA THR A 37 -3.83 1.94 -3.61
C THR A 37 -3.08 1.69 -4.94
N ASN A 38 -1.74 1.61 -4.90
CA ASN A 38 -0.91 1.45 -6.10
C ASN A 38 -0.80 0.02 -6.67
N GLY A 39 -1.46 -0.99 -6.09
CA GLY A 39 -1.50 -2.36 -6.62
C GLY A 39 -2.84 -2.77 -7.24
N GLY A 40 -3.91 -2.04 -6.97
CA GLY A 40 -5.26 -2.48 -7.36
C GLY A 40 -6.31 -1.39 -7.40
N ASN A 41 -5.91 -0.11 -7.38
CA ASN A 41 -6.80 1.06 -7.35
C ASN A 41 -7.93 0.91 -6.33
N GLN A 42 -7.66 0.27 -5.18
CA GLN A 42 -8.68 0.11 -4.15
C GLN A 42 -8.91 1.47 -3.52
N ASN A 43 -10.18 1.89 -3.49
CA ASN A 43 -10.57 3.16 -2.89
C ASN A 43 -10.35 3.10 -1.38
N MET A 44 -9.45 3.94 -0.89
CA MET A 44 -9.15 4.17 0.53
C MET A 44 -10.03 5.28 1.13
N GLY A 45 -11.00 5.81 0.38
CA GLY A 45 -11.80 6.94 0.81
C GLY A 45 -11.12 8.28 0.56
N LEU A 46 -11.59 9.33 1.25
CA LEU A 46 -11.13 10.69 0.99
C LEU A 46 -9.65 10.88 1.28
N TYR A 47 -8.98 11.65 0.43
CA TYR A 47 -7.59 12.06 0.64
C TYR A 47 -7.49 13.04 1.82
N ASN A 48 -7.18 12.50 2.99
CA ASN A 48 -7.20 13.22 4.27
C ASN A 48 -6.14 12.65 5.24
N VAL A 49 -5.78 13.42 6.27
CA VAL A 49 -4.97 12.99 7.42
C VAL A 49 -5.76 12.31 8.55
N PHE A 50 -7.08 12.52 8.62
CA PHE A 50 -8.01 11.92 9.59
C PHE A 50 -8.35 10.47 9.24
N ILE A 51 -8.35 10.12 7.95
CA ILE A 51 -8.63 8.75 7.48
C ILE A 51 -7.32 7.97 7.46
N THR A 52 -7.27 6.91 8.26
CA THR A 52 -6.11 6.04 8.43
C THR A 52 -6.43 4.65 7.92
N HIS A 53 -5.51 4.09 7.16
CA HIS A 53 -5.65 2.78 6.56
C HIS A 53 -4.32 2.04 6.59
N THR A 54 -4.40 0.73 6.60
CA THR A 54 -3.23 -0.14 6.51
C THR A 54 -3.06 -0.57 5.06
N LEU A 55 -1.92 -0.28 4.44
CA LEU A 55 -1.54 -0.93 3.18
C LEU A 55 -0.53 -2.03 3.42
N ARG A 56 -0.65 -3.10 2.65
CA ARG A 56 0.32 -4.17 2.56
C ARG A 56 1.04 -4.09 1.22
N GLN A 57 2.36 -4.11 1.26
CA GLN A 57 3.17 -4.25 0.06
C GLN A 57 3.03 -5.67 -0.49
N THR A 58 2.49 -5.81 -1.70
CA THR A 58 2.38 -7.09 -2.40
C THR A 58 3.42 -7.28 -3.49
N GLY A 59 4.14 -6.22 -3.85
CA GLY A 59 5.24 -6.26 -4.81
C GLY A 59 6.06 -4.97 -4.82
N PRO A 60 7.09 -4.88 -5.68
CA PRO A 60 7.77 -3.61 -5.95
C PRO A 60 6.72 -2.62 -6.49
N ASP A 61 6.49 -1.54 -5.75
CA ASP A 61 5.48 -0.50 -6.00
C ASP A 61 4.00 -0.93 -5.98
N SER A 62 3.72 -2.21 -5.72
CA SER A 62 2.34 -2.72 -5.60
C SER A 62 1.91 -2.72 -4.14
N TRP A 63 0.83 -2.00 -3.85
CA TRP A 63 0.26 -1.86 -2.52
C TRP A 63 -1.23 -2.17 -2.54
N GLU A 64 -1.70 -2.93 -1.56
CA GLU A 64 -3.09 -3.31 -1.41
C GLU A 64 -3.62 -2.85 -0.05
N LEU A 65 -4.93 -2.61 0.05
CA LEU A 65 -5.57 -2.25 1.30
C LEU A 65 -5.70 -3.50 2.19
N ALA A 66 -5.14 -3.44 3.40
CA ALA A 66 -5.06 -4.53 4.36
C ALA A 66 -5.43 -4.06 5.78
N ASP A 67 -6.60 -3.41 5.90
CA ASP A 67 -7.09 -2.73 7.12
C ASP A 67 -7.16 -3.60 8.40
N GLY A 68 -7.12 -4.93 8.26
CA GLY A 68 -7.06 -5.86 9.41
C GLY A 68 -6.40 -7.21 9.09
N ALA A 69 -5.60 -7.27 8.02
CA ALA A 69 -4.94 -8.51 7.57
C ALA A 69 -3.41 -8.46 7.75
N CYS A 70 -2.99 -7.60 8.67
CA CYS A 70 -1.68 -7.53 9.30
C CYS A 70 -1.91 -7.29 10.80
#